data_AF-A0A9P3PB06-F1
#
_entry.id   AF-A0A9P3PB06-F1
#
_cell.length_a   1.000
_cell.length_b   1.000
_cell.length_c   1.000
_cell.angle_alpha   90.00
_cell.angle_beta   90.00
_cell.angle_gamma   90.00
#
_symmetry.space_group_name_H-M   'P 1'
#
loop_
_entity.id
_entity.type
_entity.pdbx_description
1 polymer ?
#
loop_
_entity_poly.entity_id
_entity_poly.type
_entity_poly.pdbx_seq_one_letter_code
_entity_poly.pdbx_strand_id
1 'polypeptide(L)'
;MRKISFLFILLFFSLVPQVHADPSCEGRFVNPITDVCWRCIFPLSLGSVQVGKGDLPDTSNPGSPLQLCPAPPPLFVRPGLAIGYWEPMAMTDVSRSPGCMVNLGGFSINLGKTGMGTARKDDKQVNGAFYHVHWYKYPLTYWLNIITSAGCLEGGDMDIAYLSEIDPTWVDSSLTTILNPEAILFANPIAQGACAADALASAFHMPLDVLFWCGGSHGSLYPFNGQVSNESSPLQSSVLVSERMAFKLHRQGQIMESIGKDKAVCYEYPSPIIPKERWRYQMVNMYPDSGQCHPLGRSVMRWEAGKNPPNTRKNYGYLMWRKRNCVFL
;
A
#
# COMPACT_ATOMS: atom_id res chain seq x y z
N MET A 1 -39.76 -1.14 48.57
CA MET A 1 -39.28 -0.41 47.36
C MET A 1 -37.75 -0.28 47.39
N ARG A 2 -36.97 -1.33 47.08
CA ARG A 2 -35.49 -1.20 46.97
C ARG A 2 -34.74 -2.44 46.45
N LYS A 3 -35.26 -3.20 45.47
CA LYS A 3 -34.48 -4.34 44.90
C LYS A 3 -34.63 -4.59 43.39
N ILE A 4 -35.35 -3.75 42.65
CA ILE A 4 -35.66 -4.03 41.23
C ILE A 4 -34.81 -3.20 40.26
N SER A 5 -34.13 -2.13 40.71
CA SER A 5 -33.42 -1.21 39.81
C SER A 5 -32.04 -1.69 39.33
N PHE A 6 -31.45 -2.73 39.94
CA PHE A 6 -30.09 -3.19 39.58
C PHE A 6 -30.07 -4.26 38.47
N LEU A 7 -31.20 -4.89 38.14
CA LEU A 7 -31.25 -5.93 37.11
C LEU A 7 -31.38 -5.38 35.68
N PHE A 8 -31.86 -4.13 35.52
CA PHE A 8 -32.09 -3.55 34.20
C PHE A 8 -30.83 -2.97 33.55
N ILE A 9 -29.77 -2.68 34.33
CA ILE A 9 -28.51 -2.15 33.80
C ILE A 9 -27.61 -3.28 33.25
N LEU A 10 -27.80 -4.52 33.70
CA LEU A 10 -27.05 -5.69 33.21
C LEU A 10 -27.64 -6.32 31.93
N LEU A 11 -28.88 -6.00 31.55
CA LEU A 11 -29.51 -6.54 30.33
C LEU A 11 -29.27 -5.70 29.07
N PHE A 12 -28.71 -4.50 29.19
CA PHE A 12 -28.37 -3.65 28.04
C PHE A 12 -26.98 -3.92 27.46
N PHE A 13 -26.19 -4.81 28.07
CA PHE A 13 -24.83 -5.15 27.62
C PHE A 13 -24.74 -6.40 26.72
N SER A 14 -25.88 -7.02 26.37
CA SER A 14 -25.91 -8.32 25.68
C SER A 14 -26.54 -8.30 24.27
N LEU A 15 -26.83 -7.14 23.70
CA LEU A 15 -27.09 -7.01 22.25
C LEU A 15 -25.90 -6.34 21.56
N VAL A 16 -24.75 -7.00 21.62
CA VAL A 16 -23.75 -6.80 20.55
C VAL A 16 -24.29 -7.63 19.38
N PRO A 17 -24.68 -7.03 18.25
CA PRO A 17 -25.00 -7.81 17.07
C PRO A 17 -23.79 -8.69 16.77
N GLN A 18 -23.99 -10.01 16.75
CA GLN A 18 -22.98 -10.91 16.22
C GLN A 18 -22.86 -10.57 14.73
N VAL A 19 -21.85 -9.79 14.39
CA VAL A 19 -21.40 -9.64 13.01
C VAL A 19 -21.03 -11.06 12.59
N HIS A 20 -21.87 -11.67 11.75
CA HIS A 20 -21.55 -12.94 11.14
C HIS A 20 -20.28 -12.70 10.32
N ALA A 21 -19.15 -13.17 10.84
CA ALA A 21 -17.92 -13.23 10.06
C ALA A 21 -18.22 -14.10 8.83
N ASP A 22 -18.12 -13.51 7.64
CA ASP A 22 -18.15 -14.28 6.42
C ASP A 22 -17.08 -15.39 6.54
N PRO A 23 -17.44 -16.69 6.42
CA PRO A 23 -16.48 -17.79 6.55
C PRO A 23 -15.39 -17.77 5.46
N SER A 24 -15.53 -16.92 4.44
CA SER A 24 -14.50 -16.65 3.44
C SER A 24 -13.55 -15.50 3.81
N CYS A 25 -13.89 -14.71 4.84
CA CYS A 25 -13.04 -13.64 5.37
C CYS A 25 -12.17 -14.16 6.51
N GLU A 26 -10.90 -14.40 6.19
CA GLU A 26 -9.86 -14.81 7.12
C GLU A 26 -8.82 -13.70 7.20
N GLY A 27 -8.47 -13.30 8.42
CA GLY A 27 -7.52 -12.22 8.68
C GLY A 27 -7.19 -12.13 10.16
N ARG A 28 -6.17 -11.33 10.47
CA ARG A 28 -5.74 -11.04 11.84
C ARG A 28 -5.36 -9.58 11.93
N PHE A 29 -5.58 -8.99 13.10
CA PHE A 29 -5.19 -7.61 13.33
C PHE A 29 -3.66 -7.51 13.26
N VAL A 30 -3.14 -6.58 12.46
CA VAL A 30 -1.70 -6.39 12.29
C VAL A 30 -1.10 -5.85 13.59
N ASN A 31 -0.18 -6.60 14.19
CA ASN A 31 0.55 -6.13 15.36
C ASN A 31 1.67 -5.17 14.91
N PRO A 32 1.62 -3.88 15.31
CA PRO A 32 2.59 -2.88 14.88
C PRO A 32 4.02 -3.17 15.32
N ILE A 33 4.22 -4.00 16.35
CA ILE A 33 5.54 -4.30 16.91
C ILE A 33 6.12 -5.55 16.26
N THR A 34 5.35 -6.64 16.17
CA THR A 34 5.89 -7.96 15.79
C THR A 34 5.71 -8.30 14.31
N ASP A 35 4.68 -7.77 13.65
CA ASP A 35 4.37 -8.09 12.25
C ASP A 35 5.04 -7.12 11.25
N VAL A 36 5.53 -5.98 11.73
CA VAL A 36 6.17 -4.94 10.92
C VAL A 36 7.68 -5.14 10.85
N CYS A 37 8.25 -5.05 9.64
CA CYS A 37 9.68 -5.10 9.43
C CYS A 37 10.33 -3.76 9.79
N TRP A 38 10.79 -3.61 11.02
CA TRP A 38 11.56 -2.43 11.43
C TRP A 38 12.95 -2.36 10.76
N ARG A 39 13.47 -3.52 10.30
CA ARG A 39 14.51 -3.67 9.26
C ARG A 39 14.40 -2.64 8.15
N CYS A 40 13.17 -2.47 7.74
CA CYS A 40 12.85 -1.83 6.51
C CYS A 40 12.96 -0.31 6.67
N ILE A 41 12.76 0.35 7.82
CA ILE A 41 12.88 1.82 7.94
C ILE A 41 14.18 2.42 7.32
N PHE A 42 15.24 1.61 7.28
CA PHE A 42 16.52 1.89 6.65
C PHE A 42 16.51 1.77 5.11
N PRO A 43 17.42 2.47 4.42
CA PRO A 43 18.44 3.35 4.97
C PRO A 43 17.92 4.71 5.44
N LEU A 44 18.56 5.21 6.52
CA LEU A 44 18.36 6.55 7.05
C LEU A 44 19.43 7.47 6.48
N SER A 45 19.04 8.62 5.94
CA SER A 45 19.93 9.61 5.36
C SER A 45 19.77 10.97 6.03
N LEU A 46 20.88 11.72 6.11
CA LEU A 46 20.94 13.14 6.43
C LEU A 46 21.54 13.87 5.22
N GLY A 47 20.70 14.54 4.45
CA GLY A 47 21.07 15.01 3.11
C GLY A 47 21.57 13.85 2.24
N SER A 48 22.79 13.98 1.72
CA SER A 48 23.42 12.98 0.85
C SER A 48 24.15 11.87 1.62
N VAL A 49 24.28 12.01 2.95
CA VAL A 49 25.03 11.06 3.78
C VAL A 49 24.08 10.03 4.38
N GLN A 50 24.36 8.74 4.17
CA GLN A 50 23.64 7.65 4.83
C GLN A 50 24.16 7.47 6.26
N VAL A 51 23.31 7.71 7.25
CA VAL A 51 23.62 7.55 8.68
C VAL A 51 23.22 6.18 9.22
N GLY A 52 22.24 5.53 8.59
CA GLY A 52 21.83 4.17 8.90
C GLY A 52 21.88 3.31 7.64
N LYS A 53 22.73 2.28 7.63
CA LYS A 53 22.79 1.32 6.52
C LYS A 53 21.55 0.44 6.53
N GLY A 54 20.97 0.21 5.35
CA GLY A 54 19.91 -0.76 5.11
C GLY A 54 20.35 -1.79 4.07
N ASP A 55 19.70 -2.96 4.07
CA ASP A 55 19.95 -4.02 3.08
C ASP A 55 19.23 -3.77 1.74
N LEU A 56 18.38 -2.74 1.71
CA LEU A 56 17.54 -2.38 0.58
C LEU A 56 18.08 -1.11 -0.11
N PRO A 57 17.82 -0.97 -1.43
CA PRO A 57 18.26 0.20 -2.16
C PRO A 57 17.59 1.47 -1.65
N ASP A 58 18.30 2.60 -1.78
CA ASP A 58 17.79 3.92 -1.44
C ASP A 58 17.53 4.74 -2.71
N THR A 59 16.56 5.63 -2.64
CA THR A 59 16.28 6.59 -3.72
C THR A 59 17.17 7.82 -3.60
N SER A 60 17.05 8.74 -4.57
CA SER A 60 17.71 10.04 -4.48
C SER A 60 17.34 10.80 -3.18
N ASN A 61 18.35 11.37 -2.54
CA ASN A 61 18.22 12.21 -1.34
C ASN A 61 18.78 13.62 -1.61
N PRO A 62 18.38 14.64 -0.83
CA PRO A 62 18.88 16.00 -1.00
C PRO A 62 20.40 16.07 -0.92
N GLY A 63 21.03 16.98 -1.68
CA GLY A 63 22.48 17.10 -1.72
C GLY A 63 23.05 17.62 -0.39
N SER A 64 22.37 18.63 0.18
CA SER A 64 22.76 19.27 1.44
C SER A 64 21.99 18.70 2.65
N PRO A 65 22.67 18.39 3.77
CA PRO A 65 22.00 18.02 5.02
C PRO A 65 21.29 19.21 5.66
N LEU A 66 21.76 20.44 5.44
CA LEU A 66 21.10 21.65 5.93
C LEU A 66 20.19 22.21 4.83
N GLN A 67 18.92 22.42 5.16
CA GLN A 67 17.93 23.02 4.27
C GLN A 67 17.33 24.26 4.89
N LEU A 68 17.00 25.24 4.04
CA LEU A 68 16.33 26.47 4.40
C LEU A 68 14.93 26.44 3.81
N CYS A 69 13.94 26.08 4.63
CA CYS A 69 12.54 26.01 4.21
C CYS A 69 11.85 27.37 4.34
N PRO A 70 11.01 27.79 3.37
CA PRO A 70 10.23 28.99 3.53
C PRO A 70 9.24 28.84 4.68
N ALA A 71 9.18 29.83 5.57
CA ALA A 71 8.30 29.86 6.73
C ALA A 71 7.47 31.15 6.75
N PRO A 72 6.25 31.13 7.32
CA PRO A 72 5.47 32.35 7.50
C PRO A 72 6.22 33.39 8.36
N PRO A 73 5.91 34.69 8.22
CA PRO A 73 6.54 35.75 9.03
C PRO A 73 6.45 35.44 10.54
N PRO A 74 7.46 35.81 11.35
CA PRO A 74 8.52 36.79 11.10
C PRO A 74 9.88 36.22 10.63
N LEU A 75 10.05 34.90 10.56
CA LEU A 75 11.37 34.29 10.29
C LEU A 75 11.70 34.18 8.78
N PHE A 76 10.70 34.17 7.89
CA PHE A 76 10.78 34.01 6.42
C PHE A 76 11.46 32.73 5.90
N VAL A 77 12.49 32.24 6.59
CA VAL A 77 13.20 30.99 6.37
C VAL A 77 13.37 30.25 7.70
N ARG A 78 13.23 28.94 7.67
CA ARG A 78 13.45 28.05 8.80
C ARG A 78 14.55 27.05 8.46
N PRO A 79 15.72 27.12 9.11
CA PRO A 79 16.74 26.10 8.95
C PRO A 79 16.29 24.78 9.57
N GLY A 80 16.63 23.67 8.93
CA GLY A 80 16.44 22.34 9.49
C GLY A 80 17.30 21.31 8.78
N LEU A 81 17.29 20.09 9.31
CA LEU A 81 18.06 18.98 8.78
C LEU A 81 17.23 18.17 7.80
N ALA A 82 17.67 18.06 6.55
CA ALA A 82 17.08 17.13 5.59
C ALA A 82 17.32 15.70 6.06
N ILE A 83 16.24 15.00 6.42
CA ILE A 83 16.29 13.58 6.74
C ILE A 83 15.57 12.79 5.65
N GLY A 84 16.05 11.58 5.37
CA GLY A 84 15.40 10.64 4.49
C GLY A 84 15.26 9.29 5.16
N TYR A 85 14.06 8.73 5.17
CA TYR A 85 13.79 7.41 5.74
C TYR A 85 12.58 6.79 5.04
N TRP A 86 12.29 5.54 5.34
CA TRP A 86 11.13 4.87 4.80
C TRP A 86 10.04 4.74 5.85
N GLU A 87 8.88 5.33 5.60
CA GLU A 87 7.75 5.28 6.53
C GLU A 87 6.72 4.23 6.11
N PRO A 88 6.14 3.47 7.05
CA PRO A 88 4.90 2.75 6.83
C PRO A 88 3.77 3.78 6.67
N MET A 89 3.21 3.88 5.47
CA MET A 89 2.22 4.92 5.15
C MET A 89 0.80 4.36 5.12
N ALA A 90 0.65 3.14 4.59
CA ALA A 90 -0.66 2.54 4.40
C ALA A 90 -0.61 1.03 4.53
N MET A 91 -1.78 0.45 4.80
CA MET A 91 -2.01 -0.99 4.68
C MET A 91 -2.99 -1.25 3.55
N THR A 92 -2.83 -2.36 2.86
CA THR A 92 -3.77 -2.84 1.86
C THR A 92 -4.26 -4.23 2.22
N ASP A 93 -5.58 -4.39 2.20
CA ASP A 93 -6.20 -5.71 2.18
C ASP A 93 -6.51 -6.08 0.75
N VAL A 94 -6.29 -7.34 0.42
CA VAL A 94 -6.66 -7.91 -0.86
C VAL A 94 -7.45 -9.18 -0.58
N SER A 95 -8.73 -9.16 -0.95
CA SER A 95 -9.66 -10.26 -0.72
C SER A 95 -10.50 -10.51 -1.95
N ARG A 96 -11.00 -11.74 -2.10
CA ARG A 96 -12.04 -12.05 -3.08
C ARG A 96 -13.44 -11.83 -2.50
N SER A 97 -13.58 -11.86 -1.18
CA SER A 97 -14.85 -11.59 -0.53
C SER A 97 -15.04 -10.09 -0.31
N PRO A 98 -16.19 -9.52 -0.72
CA PRO A 98 -16.46 -8.09 -0.57
C PRO A 98 -16.56 -7.71 0.91
N GLY A 99 -15.98 -6.56 1.27
CA GLY A 99 -16.04 -6.00 2.61
C GLY A 99 -15.21 -6.73 3.66
N CYS A 100 -14.36 -7.68 3.24
CA CYS A 100 -13.46 -8.42 4.13
C CYS A 100 -12.23 -7.61 4.55
N MET A 101 -12.16 -7.23 5.83
CA MET A 101 -11.06 -6.44 6.41
C MET A 101 -9.98 -7.35 7.01
N VAL A 102 -9.08 -7.84 6.15
CA VAL A 102 -8.02 -8.80 6.47
C VAL A 102 -7.07 -8.28 7.55
N ASN A 103 -6.54 -7.06 7.41
CA ASN A 103 -5.58 -6.46 8.35
C ASN A 103 -6.21 -5.95 9.65
N LEU A 104 -7.54 -5.86 9.73
CA LEU A 104 -8.26 -5.43 10.92
C LEU A 104 -8.88 -6.57 11.72
N GLY A 105 -8.44 -7.82 11.51
CA GLY A 105 -8.92 -8.98 12.25
C GLY A 105 -9.88 -9.88 11.47
N GLY A 106 -10.02 -9.70 10.16
CA GLY A 106 -10.85 -10.55 9.32
C GLY A 106 -12.35 -10.35 9.55
N PHE A 107 -12.79 -9.18 10.02
CA PHE A 107 -14.22 -8.88 10.08
C PHE A 107 -14.74 -8.45 8.70
N SER A 108 -15.96 -8.84 8.39
CA SER A 108 -16.64 -8.46 7.16
C SER A 108 -17.61 -7.31 7.42
N ILE A 109 -17.48 -6.21 6.67
CA ILE A 109 -18.48 -5.14 6.63
C ILE A 109 -19.53 -5.52 5.59
N ASN A 110 -20.81 -5.48 5.99
CA ASN A 110 -21.90 -5.73 5.05
C ASN A 110 -22.11 -4.49 4.16
N LEU A 111 -21.60 -4.53 2.93
CA LEU A 111 -21.67 -3.43 1.96
C LEU A 111 -22.87 -3.57 0.99
N GLY A 112 -23.88 -4.38 1.34
CA GLY A 112 -25.03 -4.65 0.46
C GLY A 112 -24.71 -5.67 -0.64
N LYS A 113 -25.44 -5.64 -1.76
CA LYS A 113 -25.29 -6.60 -2.88
C LYS A 113 -24.08 -6.27 -3.76
N THR A 114 -22.87 -6.42 -3.23
CA THR A 114 -21.63 -6.35 -4.00
C THR A 114 -21.22 -7.76 -4.46
N GLY A 115 -20.73 -7.88 -5.70
CA GLY A 115 -20.37 -9.17 -6.28
C GLY A 115 -19.12 -9.77 -5.61
N MET A 116 -19.13 -11.10 -5.40
CA MET A 116 -17.93 -11.83 -4.95
C MET A 116 -16.90 -11.88 -6.07
N GLY A 117 -15.63 -11.65 -5.73
CA GLY A 117 -14.53 -11.74 -6.68
C GLY A 117 -14.29 -13.17 -7.15
N THR A 118 -14.00 -13.31 -8.44
CA THR A 118 -13.85 -14.61 -9.11
C THR A 118 -12.37 -14.89 -9.37
N ALA A 119 -11.96 -16.16 -9.35
CA ALA A 119 -10.69 -16.58 -9.92
C ALA A 119 -10.91 -17.87 -10.67
N ARG A 120 -10.69 -17.84 -11.98
CA ARG A 120 -10.96 -18.96 -12.86
C ARG A 120 -9.63 -19.48 -13.39
N LYS A 121 -9.30 -20.73 -13.05
CA LYS A 121 -8.24 -21.51 -13.70
C LYS A 121 -8.93 -22.61 -14.51
N ASP A 122 -9.33 -22.30 -15.74
CA ASP A 122 -9.88 -23.28 -16.69
C ASP A 122 -8.83 -23.57 -17.76
N ASP A 123 -8.60 -24.85 -18.08
CA ASP A 123 -7.57 -25.33 -19.01
C ASP A 123 -7.69 -24.81 -20.46
N LYS A 124 -8.75 -24.05 -20.80
CA LYS A 124 -9.00 -23.53 -22.15
C LYS A 124 -9.54 -22.10 -22.26
N GLN A 125 -9.54 -21.29 -21.20
CA GLN A 125 -10.03 -19.90 -21.30
C GLN A 125 -9.32 -19.00 -20.28
N VAL A 126 -8.73 -17.90 -20.78
CA VAL A 126 -8.01 -16.82 -20.07
C VAL A 126 -8.18 -16.85 -18.54
N ASN A 127 -7.08 -17.14 -17.83
CA ASN A 127 -7.03 -17.25 -16.35
C ASN A 127 -7.23 -15.88 -15.68
N GLY A 128 -8.48 -15.43 -15.67
CA GLY A 128 -8.91 -14.18 -15.05
C GLY A 128 -9.15 -14.32 -13.55
N ALA A 129 -8.66 -13.35 -12.78
CA ALA A 129 -8.97 -13.19 -11.37
C ALA A 129 -9.44 -11.77 -11.06
N PHE A 130 -10.32 -11.63 -10.08
CA PHE A 130 -10.79 -10.35 -9.57
C PHE A 130 -10.62 -10.29 -8.05
N TYR A 131 -10.05 -9.18 -7.60
CA TYR A 131 -9.80 -8.91 -6.19
C TYR A 131 -10.38 -7.55 -5.79
N HIS A 132 -10.97 -7.54 -4.60
CA HIS A 132 -11.31 -6.33 -3.87
C HIS A 132 -10.10 -5.86 -3.06
N VAL A 133 -9.92 -4.55 -2.98
CA VAL A 133 -8.84 -3.90 -2.25
C VAL A 133 -9.39 -2.87 -1.27
N HIS A 134 -8.97 -2.98 -0.02
CA HIS A 134 -9.23 -1.97 1.00
C HIS A 134 -7.92 -1.26 1.34
N TRP A 135 -7.91 0.07 1.24
CA TRP A 135 -6.74 0.88 1.56
C TRP A 135 -6.95 1.58 2.90
N TYR A 136 -6.02 1.39 3.82
CA TYR A 136 -6.03 2.05 5.13
C TYR A 136 -4.89 3.04 5.21
N LYS A 137 -5.18 4.21 5.78
CA LYS A 137 -4.13 5.09 6.27
C LYS A 137 -3.51 4.45 7.51
N TYR A 138 -2.18 4.31 7.55
CA TYR A 138 -1.50 3.63 8.65
C TYR A 138 -0.20 4.37 9.04
N PRO A 139 -0.30 5.56 9.65
CA PRO A 139 0.84 6.41 10.00
C PRO A 139 1.56 5.89 11.26
N LEU A 140 2.16 4.70 11.19
CA LEU A 140 2.68 4.02 12.37
C LEU A 140 3.87 4.74 13.02
N THR A 141 4.67 5.45 12.22
CA THR A 141 5.78 6.29 12.71
C THR A 141 5.30 7.43 13.62
N TYR A 142 4.10 7.95 13.36
CA TYR A 142 3.43 8.94 14.21
C TYR A 142 2.96 8.33 15.53
N TRP A 143 2.26 7.21 15.46
CA TRP A 143 1.71 6.54 16.64
C TRP A 143 2.78 6.09 17.64
N LEU A 144 3.91 5.60 17.13
CA LEU A 144 5.03 5.15 17.95
C LEU A 144 6.02 6.27 18.29
N ASN A 145 5.76 7.52 17.86
CA ASN A 145 6.63 8.68 18.09
C ASN A 145 8.11 8.42 17.71
N ILE A 146 8.37 7.73 16.61
CA ILE A 146 9.73 7.35 16.21
C ILE A 146 10.51 8.58 15.72
N ILE A 147 9.84 9.48 15.00
CA ILE A 147 10.38 10.75 14.53
C ILE A 147 9.36 11.80 14.92
N THR A 148 9.76 12.82 15.69
CA THR A 148 8.82 13.72 16.37
C THR A 148 8.73 15.13 15.75
N SER A 149 9.18 15.31 14.50
CA SER A 149 9.09 16.61 13.82
C SER A 149 7.87 16.70 12.92
N ALA A 150 7.10 17.79 13.08
CA ALA A 150 5.85 18.03 12.34
C ALA A 150 6.04 18.16 10.82
N GLY A 151 7.23 18.56 10.34
CA GLY A 151 7.53 18.57 8.90
C GLY A 151 7.84 17.19 8.33
N CYS A 152 8.09 16.22 9.20
CA CYS A 152 8.55 14.89 8.85
C CYS A 152 7.53 13.79 9.11
N LEU A 153 6.38 14.09 9.67
CA LEU A 153 5.39 13.09 10.03
C LEU A 153 4.16 13.20 9.14
N GLU A 154 3.72 12.07 8.60
CA GLU A 154 2.34 11.94 8.16
C GLU A 154 1.47 11.79 9.42
N GLY A 155 0.82 12.87 9.83
CA GLY A 155 -0.07 12.85 11.00
C GLY A 155 -1.41 12.18 10.71
N GLY A 156 -2.14 11.89 11.77
CA GLY A 156 -3.53 11.44 11.73
C GLY A 156 -3.74 10.06 12.34
N ASP A 157 -5.00 9.64 12.28
CA ASP A 157 -5.43 8.35 12.80
C ASP A 157 -5.43 7.29 11.69
N MET A 158 -5.48 6.02 12.11
CA MET A 158 -5.75 4.92 11.20
C MET A 158 -7.21 5.03 10.78
N ASP A 159 -7.43 5.07 9.48
CA ASP A 159 -8.74 5.18 8.91
C ASP A 159 -8.84 4.33 7.64
N ILE A 160 -10.06 3.93 7.31
CA ILE A 160 -10.41 3.25 6.07
C ILE A 160 -10.51 4.33 4.99
N ALA A 161 -9.39 4.57 4.31
CA ALA A 161 -9.31 5.60 3.29
C ALA A 161 -10.00 5.20 1.97
N TYR A 162 -10.02 3.90 1.63
CA TYR A 162 -10.66 3.44 0.40
C TYR A 162 -11.25 2.04 0.50
N LEU A 163 -12.46 1.87 -0.05
CA LEU A 163 -13.14 0.58 -0.22
C LEU A 163 -13.48 0.37 -1.69
N SER A 164 -12.87 -0.65 -2.30
CA SER A 164 -13.02 -0.92 -3.73
C SER A 164 -14.44 -1.27 -4.19
N GLU A 165 -15.25 -1.79 -3.28
CA GLU A 165 -16.60 -2.30 -3.52
C GLU A 165 -17.60 -1.17 -3.79
N ILE A 166 -17.32 0.01 -3.23
CA ILE A 166 -18.16 1.20 -3.36
C ILE A 166 -17.79 1.95 -4.66
N ASP A 167 -16.62 1.66 -5.23
CA ASP A 167 -16.16 2.29 -6.44
C ASP A 167 -16.53 1.48 -7.70
N PRO A 168 -17.49 1.95 -8.51
CA PRO A 168 -17.89 1.25 -9.73
C PRO A 168 -16.74 1.16 -10.75
N THR A 169 -15.77 2.08 -10.69
CA THR A 169 -14.62 2.10 -11.61
C THR A 169 -13.56 1.07 -11.25
N TRP A 170 -13.63 0.46 -10.05
CA TRP A 170 -12.79 -0.67 -9.67
C TRP A 170 -13.35 -2.01 -10.14
N VAL A 171 -14.68 -2.12 -10.18
CA VAL A 171 -15.37 -3.36 -10.57
C VAL A 171 -15.49 -3.45 -12.10
N ASP A 172 -15.83 -2.34 -12.75
CA ASP A 172 -16.11 -2.30 -14.18
C ASP A 172 -14.94 -1.73 -15.00
N SER A 173 -14.27 -2.62 -15.75
CA SER A 173 -13.20 -2.27 -16.69
C SER A 173 -13.58 -1.22 -17.74
N SER A 174 -14.86 -1.15 -18.14
CA SER A 174 -15.31 -0.17 -19.13
C SER A 174 -15.29 1.25 -18.56
N LEU A 175 -15.77 1.41 -17.32
CA LEU A 175 -15.71 2.67 -16.59
C LEU A 175 -14.26 3.07 -16.27
N THR A 176 -13.42 2.11 -15.89
CA THR A 176 -11.97 2.35 -15.73
C THR A 176 -11.38 2.89 -17.03
N THR A 177 -11.66 2.24 -18.17
CA THR A 177 -11.09 2.65 -19.47
C THR A 177 -11.52 4.06 -19.89
N ILE A 178 -12.72 4.51 -19.50
CA ILE A 178 -13.16 5.89 -19.73
C ILE A 178 -12.32 6.89 -18.92
N LEU A 179 -11.99 6.57 -17.67
CA LEU A 179 -11.18 7.43 -16.80
C LEU A 179 -9.69 7.41 -17.15
N ASN A 180 -9.20 6.28 -17.66
CA ASN A 180 -7.81 6.09 -18.05
C ASN A 180 -7.69 5.61 -19.51
N PRO A 181 -8.04 6.46 -20.49
CA PRO A 181 -8.00 6.10 -21.90
C PRO A 181 -6.57 5.80 -22.38
N GLU A 182 -5.55 6.32 -21.70
CA GLU A 182 -4.16 6.04 -22.02
C GLU A 182 -3.78 4.56 -21.81
N ALA A 183 -4.58 3.78 -21.07
CA ALA A 183 -4.40 2.34 -20.96
C ALA A 183 -4.39 1.63 -22.33
N ILE A 184 -5.13 2.18 -23.31
CA ILE A 184 -5.16 1.66 -24.69
C ILE A 184 -3.79 1.76 -25.35
N LEU A 185 -3.04 2.84 -25.08
CA LEU A 185 -1.69 3.02 -25.62
C LEU A 185 -0.72 1.97 -25.10
N PHE A 186 -0.90 1.49 -23.87
CA PHE A 186 -0.02 0.52 -23.21
C PHE A 186 -0.51 -0.93 -23.29
N ALA A 187 -1.67 -1.18 -23.90
CA ALA A 187 -2.22 -2.52 -24.10
C ALA A 187 -1.50 -3.32 -25.21
N ASN A 188 -0.57 -2.70 -25.94
CA ASN A 188 0.12 -3.35 -27.04
C ASN A 188 1.28 -4.26 -26.56
N PRO A 189 1.66 -5.32 -27.32
CA PRO A 189 2.72 -6.24 -26.92
C PRO A 189 4.10 -5.62 -26.72
N ILE A 190 4.41 -4.50 -27.39
CA ILE A 190 5.70 -3.81 -27.22
C ILE A 190 5.75 -3.13 -25.85
N ALA A 191 4.68 -2.44 -25.46
CA ALA A 191 4.57 -1.81 -24.15
C ALA A 191 4.53 -2.85 -23.01
N GLN A 192 3.85 -3.97 -23.20
CA GLN A 192 3.86 -5.08 -22.25
C GLN A 192 5.23 -5.77 -22.18
N GLY A 193 5.91 -5.91 -23.32
CA GLY A 193 7.27 -6.42 -23.40
C GLY A 193 8.28 -5.53 -22.67
N ALA A 194 8.08 -4.21 -22.66
CA ALA A 194 8.92 -3.28 -21.90
C ALA A 194 8.88 -3.54 -20.38
N CYS A 195 7.79 -4.13 -19.86
CA CYS A 195 7.71 -4.50 -18.43
C CYS A 195 8.72 -5.58 -18.04
N ALA A 196 9.27 -6.35 -18.98
CA ALA A 196 10.38 -7.25 -18.72
C ALA A 196 11.65 -6.48 -18.27
N ALA A 197 11.91 -5.29 -18.83
CA ALA A 197 13.02 -4.46 -18.41
C ALA A 197 12.82 -3.94 -16.98
N ASP A 198 11.60 -3.53 -16.63
CA ASP A 198 11.24 -3.11 -15.28
C ASP A 198 11.33 -4.26 -14.26
N ALA A 199 10.91 -5.47 -14.67
CA ALA A 199 11.04 -6.68 -13.86
C ALA A 199 12.52 -7.01 -13.56
N LEU A 200 13.40 -6.89 -14.55
CA LEU A 200 14.84 -7.09 -14.37
C LEU A 200 15.46 -6.01 -13.47
N ALA A 201 15.11 -4.73 -13.68
CA ALA A 201 15.61 -3.63 -12.87
C ALA A 201 15.21 -3.78 -11.39
N SER A 202 13.93 -4.01 -11.11
CA SER A 202 13.40 -4.23 -9.74
C SER A 202 13.90 -5.52 -9.07
N ALA A 203 14.29 -6.53 -9.88
CA ALA A 203 14.89 -7.75 -9.36
C ALA A 203 16.29 -7.52 -8.76
N PHE A 204 17.10 -6.62 -9.31
CA PHE A 204 18.46 -6.36 -8.80
C PHE A 204 18.54 -5.11 -7.92
N HIS A 205 17.79 -4.06 -8.28
CA HIS A 205 17.86 -2.77 -7.60
C HIS A 205 16.45 -2.20 -7.37
N MET A 206 16.11 -1.11 -8.05
CA MET A 206 14.83 -0.39 -7.98
C MET A 206 14.05 -0.51 -9.29
N PRO A 207 12.71 -0.39 -9.26
CA PRO A 207 11.90 -0.29 -10.47
C PRO A 207 12.23 0.99 -11.26
N LEU A 208 11.88 0.98 -12.55
CA LEU A 208 12.07 2.09 -13.47
C LEU A 208 10.82 2.96 -13.50
N ASP A 209 10.91 4.17 -12.96
CA ASP A 209 9.80 5.14 -12.91
C ASP A 209 9.34 5.60 -14.31
N VAL A 210 10.23 5.62 -15.30
CA VAL A 210 9.90 5.95 -16.70
C VAL A 210 8.87 4.97 -17.28
N LEU A 211 8.91 3.70 -16.85
CA LEU A 211 7.97 2.65 -17.25
C LEU A 211 6.79 2.60 -16.28
N PHE A 212 6.12 3.74 -16.08
CA PHE A 212 5.06 3.88 -15.07
C PHE A 212 3.86 2.96 -15.28
N TRP A 213 3.62 2.45 -16.50
CA TRP A 213 2.54 1.49 -16.77
C TRP A 213 2.90 0.05 -16.34
N CYS A 214 4.15 -0.21 -15.99
CA CYS A 214 4.64 -1.51 -15.57
C CYS A 214 4.77 -1.60 -14.05
N GLY A 215 4.30 -2.71 -13.47
CA GLY A 215 4.54 -3.13 -12.08
C GLY A 215 5.61 -4.22 -12.03
N GLY A 216 6.69 -4.06 -12.80
CA GLY A 216 7.77 -5.04 -12.95
C GLY A 216 7.30 -6.47 -13.19
N SER A 217 7.73 -7.38 -12.32
CA SER A 217 7.39 -8.81 -12.39
C SER A 217 5.92 -9.12 -12.06
N HIS A 218 5.17 -8.16 -11.51
CA HIS A 218 3.78 -8.38 -11.13
C HIS A 218 2.83 -8.28 -12.32
N GLY A 219 3.15 -7.44 -13.32
CA GLY A 219 2.39 -7.27 -14.55
C GLY A 219 2.15 -5.80 -14.90
N SER A 220 1.13 -5.55 -15.72
CA SER A 220 0.71 -4.19 -16.11
C SER A 220 -0.12 -3.52 -15.01
N LEU A 221 0.21 -2.28 -14.67
CA LEU A 221 -0.57 -1.46 -13.73
C LEU A 221 -1.88 -0.95 -14.35
N TYR A 222 -1.94 -0.81 -15.67
CA TYR A 222 -3.21 -0.55 -16.34
C TYR A 222 -3.98 -1.85 -16.63
N PRO A 223 -5.32 -1.81 -16.61
CA PRO A 223 -6.18 -0.74 -16.08
C PRO A 223 -6.19 -0.68 -14.53
N PHE A 224 -6.51 0.48 -13.94
CA PHE A 224 -6.56 0.68 -12.47
C PHE A 224 -7.81 0.09 -11.81
N ASN A 225 -7.96 -1.22 -11.95
CA ASN A 225 -9.06 -1.99 -11.41
C ASN A 225 -8.58 -3.33 -10.83
N GLY A 226 -9.53 -4.06 -10.22
CA GLY A 226 -9.27 -5.35 -9.59
C GLY A 226 -9.14 -6.52 -10.55
N GLN A 227 -9.30 -6.32 -11.87
CA GLN A 227 -9.30 -7.40 -12.87
C GLN A 227 -7.88 -7.74 -13.32
N VAL A 228 -7.47 -9.00 -13.14
CA VAL A 228 -6.16 -9.53 -13.54
C VAL A 228 -6.39 -10.60 -14.60
N SER A 229 -5.90 -10.38 -15.82
CA SER A 229 -6.17 -11.28 -16.95
C SER A 229 -5.33 -12.56 -16.97
N ASN A 230 -4.18 -12.58 -16.29
CA ASN A 230 -3.28 -13.72 -16.22
C ASN A 230 -2.77 -13.90 -14.77
N GLU A 231 -3.50 -14.69 -13.98
CA GLU A 231 -3.07 -15.06 -12.62
C GLU A 231 -2.08 -16.24 -12.66
N SER A 232 -0.79 -15.94 -12.55
CA SER A 232 0.29 -16.92 -12.34
C SER A 232 0.29 -17.45 -10.90
N SER A 233 0.39 -16.52 -9.94
CA SER A 233 0.33 -16.76 -8.49
C SER A 233 -0.67 -15.78 -7.86
N PRO A 234 -1.57 -16.24 -6.97
CA PRO A 234 -2.45 -15.35 -6.22
C PRO A 234 -1.71 -14.24 -5.47
N LEU A 235 -0.49 -14.52 -4.99
CA LEU A 235 0.36 -13.53 -4.32
C LEU A 235 0.90 -12.46 -5.27
N GLN A 236 1.23 -12.85 -6.50
CA GLN A 236 1.63 -11.90 -7.52
C GLN A 236 0.47 -10.98 -7.87
N SER A 237 -0.72 -11.56 -8.09
CA SER A 237 -1.92 -10.80 -8.43
C SER A 237 -2.38 -9.89 -7.29
N SER A 238 -2.25 -10.30 -6.04
CA SER A 238 -2.62 -9.47 -4.90
C SER A 238 -1.68 -8.29 -4.68
N VAL A 239 -0.36 -8.47 -4.87
CA VAL A 239 0.57 -7.34 -4.88
C VAL A 239 0.26 -6.40 -6.05
N LEU A 240 0.02 -6.94 -7.26
CA LEU A 240 -0.31 -6.14 -8.44
C LEU A 240 -1.51 -5.23 -8.20
N VAL A 241 -2.64 -5.76 -7.70
CA VAL A 241 -3.84 -4.93 -7.45
C VAL A 241 -3.61 -3.90 -6.34
N SER A 242 -2.73 -4.19 -5.37
CA SER A 242 -2.33 -3.21 -4.37
C SER A 242 -1.50 -2.08 -4.97
N GLU A 243 -0.57 -2.38 -5.89
CA GLU A 243 0.19 -1.37 -6.64
C GLU A 243 -0.72 -0.52 -7.54
N ARG A 244 -1.73 -1.14 -8.17
CA ARG A 244 -2.76 -0.43 -8.95
C ARG A 244 -3.58 0.52 -8.09
N MET A 245 -3.96 0.09 -6.89
CA MET A 245 -4.68 0.95 -5.94
C MET A 245 -3.80 2.14 -5.52
N ALA A 246 -2.52 1.91 -5.21
CA ALA A 246 -1.59 3.00 -4.92
C ALA A 246 -1.53 4.00 -6.08
N PHE A 247 -1.34 3.53 -7.33
CA PHE A 247 -1.35 4.40 -8.51
C PHE A 247 -2.67 5.19 -8.63
N LYS A 248 -3.80 4.51 -8.47
CA LYS A 248 -5.13 5.15 -8.53
C LYS A 248 -5.25 6.31 -7.53
N LEU A 249 -4.83 6.10 -6.28
CA LEU A 249 -4.88 7.10 -5.23
C LEU A 249 -3.92 8.28 -5.50
N HIS A 250 -2.74 7.99 -6.05
CA HIS A 250 -1.80 9.00 -6.57
C HIS A 250 -2.44 9.89 -7.63
N ARG A 251 -3.08 9.27 -8.64
CA ARG A 251 -3.77 9.99 -9.72
C ARG A 251 -4.94 10.85 -9.22
N GLN A 252 -5.63 10.38 -8.18
CA GLN A 252 -6.72 11.13 -7.53
C GLN A 252 -6.21 12.22 -6.59
N GLY A 253 -4.90 12.34 -6.39
CA GLY A 253 -4.30 13.34 -5.50
C GLY A 253 -4.54 13.05 -4.00
N GLN A 254 -4.94 11.83 -3.65
CA GLN A 254 -5.15 11.43 -2.26
C GLN A 254 -3.81 11.15 -1.55
N ILE A 255 -2.78 10.81 -2.31
CA ILE A 255 -1.43 10.55 -1.80
C ILE A 255 -0.50 11.66 -2.30
N MET A 256 0.12 12.35 -1.36
CA MET A 256 1.13 13.37 -1.62
C MET A 256 2.53 12.76 -1.43
N GLU A 257 3.51 13.22 -2.20
CA GLU A 257 4.88 12.71 -2.16
C GLU A 257 5.87 13.78 -1.72
N SER A 258 6.94 13.34 -1.07
CA SER A 258 8.11 14.18 -0.84
C SER A 258 9.13 13.98 -1.95
N ILE A 259 9.92 15.03 -2.24
CA ILE A 259 10.96 14.98 -3.26
C ILE A 259 12.33 15.11 -2.58
N GLY A 260 13.22 14.15 -2.84
CA GLY A 260 14.60 14.13 -2.35
C GLY A 260 15.52 15.13 -3.04
N LYS A 261 15.10 16.38 -3.25
CA LYS A 261 15.91 17.46 -3.84
C LYS A 261 15.98 18.65 -2.88
N ASP A 262 17.09 19.40 -2.95
CA ASP A 262 17.29 20.60 -2.14
C ASP A 262 16.13 21.59 -2.35
N LYS A 263 15.68 22.23 -1.26
CA LYS A 263 14.51 23.13 -1.16
C LYS A 263 13.14 22.50 -1.43
N ALA A 264 13.04 21.52 -2.33
CA ALA A 264 11.79 20.79 -2.60
C ALA A 264 11.40 19.89 -1.42
N VAL A 265 12.38 19.37 -0.68
CA VAL A 265 12.16 18.54 0.52
C VAL A 265 11.33 19.21 1.64
N CYS A 266 11.10 20.52 1.56
CA CYS A 266 10.31 21.28 2.51
C CYS A 266 8.79 21.07 2.38
N TYR A 267 8.32 20.58 1.23
CA TYR A 267 6.90 20.43 0.94
C TYR A 267 6.59 19.06 0.37
N GLU A 268 5.34 18.67 0.50
CA GLU A 268 4.78 17.52 -0.22
C GLU A 268 4.08 18.01 -1.50
N TYR A 269 4.18 17.20 -2.56
CA TYR A 269 3.66 17.50 -3.89
C TYR A 269 2.69 16.42 -4.35
N PRO A 270 1.63 16.78 -5.07
CA PRO A 270 0.80 15.78 -5.72
C PRO A 270 1.61 15.11 -6.83
N SER A 271 1.59 13.78 -6.87
CA SER A 271 2.28 12.99 -7.90
C SER A 271 1.26 12.09 -8.61
N PRO A 272 0.64 12.56 -9.72
CA PRO A 272 -0.37 11.78 -10.44
C PRO A 272 0.15 10.47 -11.03
N ILE A 273 1.45 10.41 -11.31
CA ILE A 273 2.17 9.20 -11.70
C ILE A 273 2.96 8.74 -10.48
N ILE A 274 2.74 7.51 -10.04
CA ILE A 274 3.42 6.95 -8.87
C ILE A 274 4.95 6.84 -9.12
N PRO A 275 5.79 7.41 -8.25
CA PRO A 275 7.24 7.18 -8.29
C PRO A 275 7.55 5.82 -7.67
N LYS A 276 7.51 4.75 -8.47
CA LYS A 276 7.65 3.36 -8.01
C LYS A 276 8.94 3.12 -7.21
N GLU A 277 10.04 3.80 -7.56
CA GLU A 277 11.31 3.67 -6.85
C GLU A 277 11.21 4.06 -5.36
N ARG A 278 10.26 4.94 -5.01
CA ARG A 278 9.99 5.43 -3.65
C ARG A 278 9.00 4.56 -2.88
N TRP A 279 8.60 3.43 -3.44
CA TRP A 279 7.63 2.53 -2.83
C TRP A 279 8.20 1.12 -2.69
N ARG A 280 7.77 0.46 -1.62
CA ARG A 280 8.06 -0.94 -1.36
C ARG A 280 6.98 -1.49 -0.45
N TYR A 281 6.81 -2.80 -0.46
CA TYR A 281 5.74 -3.46 0.28
C TYR A 281 6.29 -4.57 1.15
N GLN A 282 5.54 -4.92 2.18
CA GLN A 282 5.81 -6.03 3.07
C GLN A 282 4.51 -6.81 3.25
N MET A 283 4.56 -8.13 3.28
CA MET A 283 3.40 -8.92 3.68
C MET A 283 3.22 -8.88 5.20
N VAL A 284 2.02 -8.52 5.64
CA VAL A 284 1.61 -8.56 7.05
C VAL A 284 0.53 -9.63 7.31
N ASN A 285 -0.15 -10.08 6.25
CA ASN A 285 -1.14 -11.17 6.26
C ASN A 285 -1.08 -11.99 4.95
N MET A 286 -1.36 -13.29 4.91
CA MET A 286 -1.76 -14.20 6.00
C MET A 286 -0.61 -14.55 6.96
N TYR A 287 0.59 -14.75 6.41
CA TYR A 287 1.81 -15.03 7.17
C TYR A 287 2.74 -13.82 7.10
N PRO A 288 3.00 -13.11 8.21
CA PRO A 288 3.79 -11.89 8.19
C PRO A 288 5.22 -12.20 7.78
N ASP A 289 5.79 -11.34 6.94
CA ASP A 289 7.22 -11.29 6.69
C ASP A 289 7.83 -10.14 7.48
N SER A 290 7.99 -10.29 8.80
CA SER A 290 8.57 -9.26 9.66
C SER A 290 10.09 -9.08 9.48
N GLY A 291 10.74 -9.94 8.68
CA GLY A 291 12.17 -9.90 8.44
C GLY A 291 12.59 -9.09 7.20
N GLN A 292 11.69 -8.91 6.24
CA GLN A 292 12.03 -8.37 4.92
C GLN A 292 10.89 -7.53 4.32
N CYS A 293 11.24 -6.53 3.51
CA CYS A 293 10.31 -5.91 2.56
C CYS A 293 10.91 -5.89 1.16
N HIS A 294 10.07 -5.59 0.17
CA HIS A 294 10.40 -5.76 -1.23
C HIS A 294 10.05 -4.49 -2.01
N PRO A 295 10.97 -3.93 -2.82
CA PRO A 295 10.65 -2.86 -3.76
C PRO A 295 9.50 -3.26 -4.68
N LEU A 296 8.72 -2.27 -5.15
CA LEU A 296 7.67 -2.54 -6.14
C LEU A 296 8.25 -3.21 -7.39
N GLY A 297 7.46 -4.09 -8.00
CA GLY A 297 7.83 -4.86 -9.18
C GLY A 297 8.82 -6.02 -8.98
N ARG A 298 9.41 -6.20 -7.79
CA ARG A 298 10.28 -7.34 -7.51
C ARG A 298 9.47 -8.65 -7.40
N SER A 299 9.84 -9.65 -8.19
CA SER A 299 9.15 -10.95 -8.27
C SER A 299 8.87 -11.58 -6.90
N VAL A 300 7.60 -11.93 -6.69
CA VAL A 300 7.12 -12.63 -5.49
C VAL A 300 7.71 -14.04 -5.34
N MET A 301 8.17 -14.65 -6.44
CA MET A 301 8.80 -15.98 -6.46
C MET A 301 9.98 -16.11 -5.49
N ARG A 302 10.61 -14.99 -5.10
CA ARG A 302 11.72 -14.97 -4.15
C ARG A 302 11.32 -15.18 -2.70
N TRP A 303 10.07 -14.87 -2.35
CA TRP A 303 9.62 -14.82 -0.95
C TRP A 303 8.27 -15.50 -0.72
N GLU A 304 7.54 -15.87 -1.77
CA GLU A 304 6.20 -16.46 -1.69
C GLU A 304 6.18 -17.90 -1.15
N ALA A 305 7.33 -18.58 -1.14
CA ALA A 305 7.47 -19.95 -0.67
C ALA A 305 6.94 -20.08 0.77
N GLY A 306 6.01 -21.02 0.99
CA GLY A 306 5.37 -21.24 2.29
C GLY A 306 4.27 -20.23 2.67
N LYS A 307 4.06 -19.16 1.89
CA LYS A 307 3.06 -18.11 2.17
C LYS A 307 1.76 -18.24 1.38
N ASN A 308 1.65 -19.27 0.54
CA ASN A 308 0.46 -19.56 -0.25
C ASN A 308 -0.03 -21.03 -0.13
N PRO A 309 -0.35 -21.53 1.08
CA PRO A 309 -0.81 -22.91 1.24
C PRO A 309 -2.18 -23.14 0.58
N PRO A 310 -2.48 -24.34 0.05
CA PRO A 310 -3.74 -24.62 -0.66
C PRO A 310 -4.99 -24.50 0.23
N ASN A 311 -4.86 -24.64 1.55
CA ASN A 311 -5.97 -24.60 2.51
C ASN A 311 -6.46 -23.19 2.89
N THR A 312 -5.88 -22.14 2.29
CA THR A 312 -6.20 -20.74 2.67
C THR A 312 -7.24 -20.14 1.73
N ARG A 313 -7.99 -19.15 2.24
CA ARG A 313 -9.00 -18.40 1.46
C ARG A 313 -8.42 -17.38 0.47
N LYS A 314 -7.08 -17.30 0.37
CA LYS A 314 -6.35 -16.37 -0.53
C LYS A 314 -6.64 -14.89 -0.25
N ASN A 315 -6.77 -14.56 1.04
CA ASN A 315 -6.84 -13.20 1.53
C ASN A 315 -5.44 -12.77 1.96
N TYR A 316 -5.01 -11.59 1.52
CA TYR A 316 -3.66 -11.09 1.76
C TYR A 316 -3.71 -9.68 2.33
N GLY A 317 -2.71 -9.36 3.14
CA GLY A 317 -2.55 -8.04 3.73
C GLY A 317 -1.12 -7.57 3.51
N TYR A 318 -0.96 -6.35 3.01
CA TYR A 318 0.34 -5.73 2.80
C TYR A 318 0.47 -4.42 3.57
N LEU A 319 1.68 -4.16 4.04
CA LEU A 319 2.09 -2.87 4.55
C LEU A 319 2.89 -2.18 3.46
N MET A 320 2.42 -1.00 3.05
CA MET A 320 3.05 -0.16 2.05
C MET A 320 3.97 0.85 2.73
N TRP A 321 5.22 0.80 2.31
CA TRP A 321 6.25 1.72 2.75
C TRP A 321 6.55 2.73 1.65
N ARG A 322 6.62 3.99 2.04
CA ARG A 322 6.95 5.10 1.16
C ARG A 322 8.24 5.75 1.62
N LYS A 323 9.11 6.15 0.70
CA LYS A 323 10.27 6.99 1.04
C LYS A 323 9.77 8.38 1.41
N ARG A 324 10.14 8.85 2.59
CA ARG A 324 9.94 10.22 3.04
C ARG A 324 11.26 10.97 3.07
N ASN A 325 11.30 12.11 2.40
CA ASN A 325 12.34 13.11 2.56
C ASN A 325 11.68 14.35 3.17
N CYS A 326 12.20 14.84 4.28
CA CYS A 326 11.60 15.97 4.98
C CYS A 326 12.66 16.76 5.73
N VAL A 327 12.28 17.92 6.25
CA VAL A 327 13.17 18.77 7.03
C VAL A 327 12.80 18.67 8.51
N PHE A 328 13.68 18.01 9.26
CA PHE A 328 13.61 17.87 10.71
C PHE A 328 14.08 19.15 11.39
N LEU A 329 13.42 19.49 12.51
CA LEU A 329 13.60 20.74 13.25
C LEU A 329 14.04 20.46 14.68
#